data_AF-A0A9Q8Z1J3-F1
#
_entry.id   AF-A0A9Q8Z1J3-F1
#
_cell.length_a   1.000
_cell.length_b   1.000
_cell.length_c   1.000
_cell.angle_alpha   90.00
_cell.angle_beta   90.00
_cell.angle_gamma   90.00
#
_symmetry.space_group_name_H-M   'P 1'
#
loop_
_entity.id
_entity.type
_entity.pdbx_description
1 polymer ?
#
loop_
_entity_poly.entity_id
_entity_poly.type
_entity_poly.pdbx_seq_one_letter_code
_entity_poly.pdbx_strand_id
1 'polypeptide(L)'
;MIRIHPAEHEFDPTITHSFLQSYLIIHTIPWLRSTLRSSILKWHLLSLLQGIFCFSSPPPSPTDTDIPETERHNGIPYVKLNSEYHHCLRKSWTNDPKELYLEYCFDPRLDINLAKDFNVDGLCPVVRAINDDRFILRDANKQYYLWDAWSGKLLRFWETWTEGFASKEELVSGLVCNITWAEMETDVIHC
;
A
#
# COMPACT_ATOMS: atom_id res chain seq x y z
N MET A 1 16.53 53.50 -9.00
CA MET A 1 15.96 53.16 -7.69
C MET A 1 14.90 52.09 -7.91
N ILE A 2 15.14 50.87 -7.39
CA ILE A 2 14.20 49.73 -7.17
C ILE A 2 13.68 49.02 -8.44
N ARG A 3 13.60 47.69 -8.58
CA ARG A 3 14.14 46.46 -7.96
C ARG A 3 13.87 45.38 -9.02
N ILE A 4 14.86 44.58 -9.44
CA ILE A 4 14.65 43.45 -10.35
C ILE A 4 14.28 42.23 -9.50
N HIS A 5 13.09 41.68 -9.69
CA HIS A 5 12.67 40.42 -9.09
C HIS A 5 13.41 39.25 -9.77
N PRO A 6 13.96 38.28 -9.03
CA PRO A 6 14.47 37.05 -9.63
C PRO A 6 13.27 36.21 -10.09
N ALA A 7 13.20 35.92 -11.39
CA ALA A 7 12.32 34.90 -11.95
C ALA A 7 12.92 33.54 -11.60
N GLU A 8 12.19 32.75 -10.81
CA GLU A 8 12.56 31.37 -10.52
C GLU A 8 12.34 30.49 -11.76
N HIS A 9 13.30 29.60 -11.96
CA HIS A 9 13.55 28.80 -13.15
C HIS A 9 12.38 27.86 -13.48
N GLU A 10 11.72 28.14 -14.60
CA GLU A 10 10.74 27.25 -15.24
C GLU A 10 11.45 25.96 -15.69
N PHE A 11 10.98 24.80 -15.20
CA PHE A 11 11.53 23.50 -15.53
C PHE A 11 11.18 23.11 -16.97
N ASP A 12 12.21 22.96 -17.81
CA ASP A 12 12.08 22.61 -19.23
C ASP A 12 11.74 21.11 -19.40
N PRO A 13 10.56 20.75 -19.94
CA PRO A 13 10.12 19.35 -20.10
C PRO A 13 10.95 18.55 -21.10
N THR A 14 11.81 19.21 -21.88
CA THR A 14 12.60 18.58 -22.95
C THR A 14 13.79 17.77 -22.40
N ILE A 15 14.36 18.18 -21.26
CA ILE A 15 15.50 17.50 -20.63
C ILE A 15 15.05 16.22 -19.93
N THR A 16 13.89 16.25 -19.26
CA THR A 16 13.28 15.11 -18.56
C THR A 16 12.93 13.97 -19.52
N HIS A 17 12.54 14.31 -20.75
CA HIS A 17 12.25 13.34 -21.80
C HIS A 17 13.51 12.59 -22.29
N SER A 18 14.68 13.25 -22.31
CA SER A 18 15.95 12.64 -22.76
C SER A 18 16.49 11.58 -21.79
N PHE A 19 16.30 11.80 -20.48
CA PHE A 19 16.68 10.82 -19.46
C PHE A 19 15.78 9.57 -19.48
N LEU A 20 14.47 9.74 -19.66
CA LEU A 20 13.53 8.63 -19.80
C LEU A 20 13.80 7.79 -21.06
N GLN A 21 14.18 8.42 -22.18
CA GLN A 21 14.57 7.69 -23.39
C GLN A 21 15.84 6.87 -23.18
N SER A 22 16.83 7.41 -22.47
CA SER A 22 18.09 6.70 -22.19
C SER A 22 17.87 5.50 -21.24
N TYR A 23 16.96 5.64 -20.26
CA TYR A 23 16.56 4.55 -19.37
C TYR A 23 15.81 3.42 -20.12
N LEU A 24 14.92 3.78 -21.05
CA LEU A 24 14.18 2.80 -21.85
C LEU A 24 15.07 2.02 -22.83
N ILE A 25 16.14 2.62 -23.37
CA ILE A 25 17.09 1.92 -24.25
C ILE A 25 17.87 0.84 -23.49
N ILE A 26 18.29 1.12 -22.26
CA ILE A 26 19.04 0.16 -21.42
C ILE A 26 18.18 -1.05 -21.04
N HIS A 27 16.87 -0.86 -20.88
CA HIS A 27 15.96 -1.95 -20.49
C HIS A 27 15.36 -2.77 -21.64
N THR A 28 15.52 -2.33 -22.90
CA THR A 28 14.92 -2.97 -24.10
C THR A 28 15.88 -3.85 -24.91
N ILE A 29 17.19 -3.86 -24.61
CA ILE A 29 18.19 -4.66 -25.36
C ILE A 29 18.69 -5.85 -24.50
N PRO A 30 18.34 -7.12 -24.82
CA PRO A 30 18.62 -8.28 -23.98
C PRO A 30 20.11 -8.59 -23.75
N TRP A 31 21.01 -8.20 -24.65
CA TRP A 31 22.44 -8.51 -24.56
C TRP A 31 23.28 -7.51 -23.74
N LEU A 32 22.70 -6.41 -23.25
CA LEU A 32 23.37 -5.48 -22.32
C LEU A 32 23.09 -5.79 -20.84
N ARG A 33 22.16 -6.72 -20.55
CA ARG A 33 21.78 -7.12 -19.17
C ARG A 33 22.78 -8.06 -18.49
N SER A 34 23.75 -8.65 -19.20
CA SER A 34 24.63 -9.70 -18.62
C SER A 34 25.89 -9.18 -17.93
N THR A 35 26.21 -7.88 -18.02
CA THR A 35 27.49 -7.33 -17.51
C THR A 35 27.36 -6.38 -16.32
N LEU A 36 26.16 -6.13 -15.78
CA LEU A 36 25.97 -5.29 -14.59
C LEU A 36 25.37 -6.08 -13.43
N ARG A 37 26.22 -6.90 -12.82
CA ARG A 37 26.05 -7.43 -11.48
C ARG A 37 26.41 -6.32 -10.50
N SER A 38 25.42 -5.64 -9.91
CA SER A 38 25.63 -4.62 -8.87
C SER A 38 24.62 -4.79 -7.75
N SER A 39 25.04 -5.54 -6.73
CA SER A 39 24.33 -5.73 -5.46
C SER A 39 24.68 -4.66 -4.41
N ILE A 40 25.26 -3.52 -4.80
CA ILE A 40 25.83 -2.55 -3.83
C ILE A 40 25.37 -1.09 -4.05
N LEU A 41 24.68 -0.75 -5.15
CA LEU A 41 24.23 0.64 -5.38
C LEU A 41 22.86 1.01 -4.76
N LYS A 42 22.11 0.05 -4.19
CA LYS A 42 20.74 0.29 -3.69
C LYS A 42 20.67 0.98 -2.31
N TRP A 43 21.74 1.03 -1.52
CA TRP A 43 21.66 1.53 -0.13
C TRP A 43 22.07 3.01 0.06
N HIS A 44 22.89 3.59 -0.83
CA HIS A 44 23.39 4.96 -0.65
C HIS A 44 22.44 6.06 -1.16
N LEU A 45 21.54 5.77 -2.10
CA LEU A 45 20.58 6.77 -2.61
C LEU A 45 19.35 6.98 -1.70
N LEU A 46 19.06 6.04 -0.80
CA LEU A 46 17.99 6.17 0.20
C LEU A 46 18.37 7.10 1.37
N SER A 47 19.67 7.30 1.63
CA SER A 47 20.14 8.17 2.74
C SER A 47 20.13 9.67 2.42
N LEU A 48 20.03 10.07 1.15
CA LEU A 48 20.08 11.49 0.73
C LEU A 48 18.71 12.16 0.60
N LEU A 49 17.61 11.39 0.58
CA LEU A 49 16.25 11.95 0.53
C LEU A 49 15.61 12.15 1.91
N GLN A 50 16.22 11.63 2.99
CA GLN A 50 15.78 11.91 4.36
C GLN A 50 16.17 13.33 4.86
N GLY A 51 16.89 14.13 4.06
CA GLY A 51 17.40 15.45 4.45
C GLY A 51 16.57 16.67 4.02
N ILE A 52 15.48 16.53 3.27
CA ILE A 52 14.78 17.68 2.64
C ILE A 52 13.43 18.03 3.30
N PHE A 53 12.88 17.17 4.17
CA PHE A 53 11.66 17.50 4.92
C PHE A 53 11.88 17.48 6.44
N CYS A 54 12.70 18.42 6.93
CA CYS A 54 12.60 18.88 8.31
C CYS A 54 11.33 19.73 8.46
N PHE A 55 10.20 19.11 8.76
CA PHE A 55 9.09 19.82 9.39
C PHE A 55 9.13 19.56 10.89
N SER A 56 9.21 20.65 11.64
CA SER A 56 9.31 20.72 13.09
C SER A 56 8.19 19.93 13.77
N SER A 57 8.54 18.86 14.50
CA SER A 57 7.60 18.13 15.36
C SER A 57 7.15 19.00 16.54
N PRO A 58 5.84 19.13 16.84
CA PRO A 58 5.39 19.47 18.17
C PRO A 58 5.58 18.26 19.12
N PRO A 59 5.71 18.48 20.44
CA PRO A 59 6.06 17.42 21.38
C PRO A 59 4.96 16.33 21.45
N PRO A 60 5.31 15.07 21.77
CA PRO A 60 4.37 13.98 21.83
C PRO A 60 3.39 14.21 22.99
N SER A 61 2.11 14.39 22.65
CA SER A 61 1.03 14.29 23.63
C SER A 61 0.86 12.81 23.97
N PRO A 62 0.96 12.41 25.25
CA PRO A 62 0.71 11.04 25.65
C PRO A 62 -0.80 10.85 25.76
N THR A 63 -1.40 10.19 24.78
CA THR A 63 -2.70 9.56 25.00
C THR A 63 -2.76 8.27 24.21
N ASP A 64 -2.23 7.22 24.84
CA ASP A 64 -2.75 5.87 24.71
C ASP A 64 -4.27 5.96 24.86
N THR A 65 -4.98 5.81 23.76
CA THR A 65 -6.37 5.39 23.78
C THR A 65 -6.44 4.29 22.75
N ASP A 66 -6.57 3.06 23.22
CA ASP A 66 -6.91 1.86 22.45
C ASP A 66 -8.21 2.12 21.67
N ILE A 67 -8.12 2.87 20.58
CA ILE A 67 -9.14 2.86 19.55
C ILE A 67 -9.04 1.46 18.97
N PRO A 68 -10.12 0.64 19.01
CA PRO A 68 -10.07 -0.66 18.39
C PRO A 68 -9.69 -0.44 16.92
N GLU A 69 -8.57 -1.03 16.53
CA GLU A 69 -8.00 -0.92 15.18
C GLU A 69 -9.01 -1.37 14.09
N THR A 70 -10.03 -2.10 14.53
CA THR A 70 -11.18 -2.61 13.80
C THR A 70 -12.46 -1.89 14.22
N GLU A 71 -13.15 -1.26 13.27
CA GLU A 71 -14.50 -0.70 13.47
C GLU A 71 -15.58 -1.71 13.02
N ARG A 72 -16.86 -1.36 13.22
CA ARG A 72 -17.98 -2.20 12.80
C ARG A 72 -18.99 -1.42 11.95
N HIS A 73 -19.45 -2.05 10.89
CA HIS A 73 -20.59 -1.58 10.08
C HIS A 73 -21.65 -2.67 10.06
N ASN A 74 -22.88 -2.36 10.46
CA ASN A 74 -23.96 -3.33 10.69
C ASN A 74 -23.55 -4.49 11.64
N GLY A 75 -22.60 -4.22 12.54
CA GLY A 75 -22.03 -5.17 13.49
C GLY A 75 -20.99 -6.15 12.89
N ILE A 76 -20.60 -5.95 11.62
CA ILE A 76 -19.55 -6.71 10.91
C ILE A 76 -18.23 -5.94 10.99
N PRO A 77 -17.11 -6.59 11.36
CA PRO A 77 -15.81 -5.93 11.54
C PRO A 77 -15.13 -5.55 10.22
N TYR A 78 -14.42 -4.42 10.22
CA TYR A 78 -13.51 -4.00 9.16
C TYR A 78 -12.40 -3.08 9.72
N VAL A 79 -11.27 -2.97 9.03
CA VAL A 79 -10.19 -2.06 9.44
C VAL A 79 -10.44 -0.69 8.83
N LYS A 80 -10.73 0.30 9.66
CA LYS A 80 -10.90 1.67 9.21
C LYS A 80 -9.56 2.39 9.11
N LEU A 81 -9.38 3.09 8.00
CA LEU A 81 -8.25 3.99 7.80
C LEU A 81 -8.63 5.40 8.19
N ASN A 82 -7.65 6.16 8.68
CA ASN A 82 -7.84 7.58 8.92
C ASN A 82 -8.21 8.30 7.60
N SER A 83 -9.22 9.17 7.66
CA SER A 83 -9.73 9.90 6.48
C SER A 83 -8.66 10.74 5.79
N GLU A 84 -7.65 11.19 6.55
CA GLU A 84 -6.50 11.92 6.04
C GLU A 84 -5.72 11.10 5.01
N TYR A 85 -5.73 9.77 5.06
CA TYR A 85 -4.97 8.91 4.15
C TYR A 85 -5.79 8.44 2.94
N HIS A 86 -7.07 8.81 2.85
CA HIS A 86 -7.92 8.43 1.71
C HIS A 86 -7.38 8.97 0.39
N HIS A 87 -6.69 10.12 0.39
CA HIS A 87 -6.05 10.67 -0.80
C HIS A 87 -4.77 9.91 -1.22
N CYS A 88 -4.16 9.15 -0.30
CA CYS A 88 -3.00 8.30 -0.54
C CYS A 88 -3.38 6.92 -1.10
N LEU A 89 -4.66 6.54 -1.01
CA LEU A 89 -5.18 5.42 -1.76
C LEU A 89 -5.20 5.80 -3.24
N ARG A 90 -4.78 4.89 -4.11
CA ARG A 90 -5.02 5.08 -5.55
C ARG A 90 -6.53 5.27 -5.75
N LYS A 91 -6.93 6.15 -6.67
CA LYS A 91 -8.35 6.43 -7.01
C LYS A 91 -9.18 5.18 -7.37
N SER A 92 -8.53 4.03 -7.55
CA SER A 92 -9.13 2.73 -7.81
C SER A 92 -9.32 1.87 -6.56
N TRP A 93 -9.15 2.39 -5.34
CA TRP A 93 -9.31 1.66 -4.07
C TRP A 93 -10.14 2.47 -3.07
N THR A 94 -10.89 1.78 -2.22
CA THR A 94 -11.84 2.36 -1.26
C THR A 94 -11.73 1.70 0.13
N ASN A 95 -11.92 2.50 1.18
CA ASN A 95 -12.11 2.06 2.58
C ASN A 95 -13.56 2.33 3.05
N ASP A 96 -14.46 2.75 2.15
CA ASP A 96 -15.87 2.98 2.54
C ASP A 96 -16.52 1.65 2.93
N PRO A 97 -17.01 1.48 4.18
CA PRO A 97 -17.61 0.23 4.62
C PRO A 97 -18.82 -0.21 3.78
N LYS A 98 -19.50 0.70 3.09
CA LYS A 98 -20.61 0.38 2.17
C LYS A 98 -20.13 -0.28 0.88
N GLU A 99 -18.87 -0.06 0.52
CA GLU A 99 -18.24 -0.58 -0.70
C GLU A 99 -17.33 -1.79 -0.42
N LEU A 100 -17.17 -2.21 0.84
CA LEU A 100 -16.34 -3.37 1.24
C LEU A 100 -17.08 -4.72 1.19
N TYR A 101 -18.35 -4.74 0.76
CA TYR A 101 -19.17 -5.96 0.64
C TYR A 101 -19.21 -6.81 1.92
N LEU A 102 -19.26 -6.14 3.08
CA LEU A 102 -19.13 -6.76 4.40
C LEU A 102 -20.12 -7.91 4.64
N GLU A 103 -21.37 -7.72 4.24
CA GLU A 103 -22.48 -8.66 4.47
C GLU A 103 -22.37 -9.95 3.63
N TYR A 104 -21.51 -9.99 2.61
CA TYR A 104 -21.44 -11.13 1.68
C TYR A 104 -20.36 -12.13 2.08
N CYS A 105 -19.14 -11.66 2.34
CA CYS A 105 -17.98 -12.55 2.53
C CYS A 105 -17.39 -12.46 3.94
N PHE A 106 -17.72 -11.41 4.70
CA PHE A 106 -17.04 -11.08 5.94
C PHE A 106 -17.95 -11.10 7.17
N ASP A 107 -19.23 -11.46 7.04
CA ASP A 107 -20.12 -11.56 8.19
C ASP A 107 -19.72 -12.76 9.08
N PRO A 108 -19.25 -12.53 10.32
CA PRO A 108 -18.85 -13.61 11.22
C PRO A 108 -20.03 -14.49 11.67
N ARG A 109 -21.27 -14.01 11.51
CA ARG A 109 -22.50 -14.73 11.90
C ARG A 109 -22.87 -15.83 10.91
N LEU A 110 -22.38 -15.75 9.67
CA LEU A 110 -22.64 -16.76 8.65
C LEU A 110 -21.79 -18.00 8.91
N ASP A 111 -22.38 -19.18 8.69
CA ASP A 111 -21.67 -20.46 8.80
C ASP A 111 -20.55 -20.61 7.77
N ILE A 112 -20.75 -20.02 6.59
CA ILE A 112 -19.77 -19.94 5.51
C ILE A 112 -19.39 -18.47 5.34
N ASN A 113 -18.12 -18.16 5.59
CA ASN A 113 -17.52 -16.85 5.35
C ASN A 113 -16.03 -17.02 5.03
N LEU A 114 -15.39 -15.97 4.53
CA LEU A 114 -14.02 -16.06 4.02
C LEU A 114 -13.01 -16.50 5.10
N ALA A 115 -13.16 -15.99 6.32
CA ALA A 115 -12.30 -16.35 7.44
C ALA A 115 -12.37 -17.85 7.76
N LYS A 116 -13.59 -18.42 7.78
CA LYS A 116 -13.82 -19.86 8.00
C LYS A 116 -13.34 -20.71 6.84
N ASP A 117 -13.56 -20.25 5.60
CA ASP A 117 -13.22 -20.99 4.39
C ASP A 117 -11.71 -21.20 4.26
N PHE A 118 -10.91 -20.19 4.62
CA PHE A 118 -9.44 -20.28 4.63
C PHE A 118 -8.83 -20.65 5.99
N ASN A 119 -9.68 -20.88 7.00
CA ASN A 119 -9.25 -21.11 8.38
C ASN A 119 -8.26 -20.05 8.92
N VAL A 120 -8.56 -18.77 8.66
CA VAL A 120 -7.78 -17.60 9.11
C VAL A 120 -8.63 -16.76 10.06
N ASP A 121 -8.23 -16.70 11.33
CA ASP A 121 -9.00 -16.03 12.38
C ASP A 121 -8.98 -14.50 12.24
N GLY A 122 -10.13 -13.88 12.50
CA GLY A 122 -10.30 -12.42 12.46
C GLY A 122 -10.05 -11.78 11.09
N LEU A 123 -10.05 -12.54 9.99
CA LEU A 123 -9.81 -12.01 8.65
C LEU A 123 -10.91 -11.00 8.27
N CYS A 124 -10.51 -9.73 8.17
CA CYS A 124 -11.42 -8.61 7.92
C CYS A 124 -10.89 -7.71 6.79
N PRO A 125 -11.79 -7.03 6.06
CA PRO A 125 -11.38 -6.19 4.95
C PRO A 125 -10.83 -4.85 5.43
N VAL A 126 -9.79 -4.40 4.73
CA VAL A 126 -9.17 -3.09 4.90
C VAL A 126 -9.57 -2.20 3.74
N VAL A 127 -9.21 -2.56 2.51
CA VAL A 127 -9.61 -1.80 1.31
C VAL A 127 -10.03 -2.74 0.19
N ARG A 128 -10.93 -2.27 -0.67
CA ARG A 128 -11.36 -2.95 -1.90
C ARG A 128 -10.93 -2.15 -3.12
N ALA A 129 -10.56 -2.81 -4.20
CA ALA A 129 -10.44 -2.17 -5.50
C ALA A 129 -11.84 -1.79 -6.04
N ILE A 130 -12.02 -0.60 -6.61
CA ILE A 130 -13.35 -0.11 -7.01
C ILE A 130 -13.87 -0.86 -8.25
N ASN A 131 -12.99 -1.06 -9.23
CA ASN A 131 -13.30 -1.64 -10.55
C ASN A 131 -12.93 -3.13 -10.65
N ASP A 132 -12.57 -3.74 -9.54
CA ASP A 132 -12.00 -5.08 -9.48
C ASP A 132 -12.35 -5.68 -8.12
N ASP A 133 -12.66 -6.96 -8.03
CA ASP A 133 -13.09 -7.59 -6.77
C ASP A 133 -11.89 -8.12 -5.97
N ARG A 134 -10.86 -7.28 -5.88
CA ARG A 134 -9.66 -7.50 -5.07
C ARG A 134 -9.73 -6.74 -3.76
N PHE A 135 -9.24 -7.37 -2.71
CA PHE A 135 -9.28 -6.84 -1.36
C PHE A 135 -7.92 -6.94 -0.70
N ILE A 136 -7.54 -5.90 0.03
CA ILE A 136 -6.52 -6.03 1.07
C ILE A 136 -7.23 -6.37 2.37
N LEU A 137 -6.83 -7.47 2.98
CA LEU A 137 -7.40 -8.00 4.22
C LEU A 137 -6.35 -7.98 5.33
N ARG A 138 -6.83 -8.08 6.57
CA ARG A 138 -5.99 -8.23 7.74
C ARG A 138 -6.58 -9.25 8.72
N ASP A 139 -5.75 -10.10 9.29
CA ASP A 139 -6.16 -11.09 10.30
C ASP A 139 -6.02 -10.57 11.73
N ALA A 140 -6.36 -11.41 12.71
CA ALA A 140 -6.20 -11.11 14.13
C ALA A 140 -4.73 -10.92 14.56
N ASN A 141 -3.77 -11.54 13.85
CA ASN A 141 -2.33 -11.43 14.11
C ASN A 141 -1.67 -10.24 13.40
N LYS A 142 -2.46 -9.37 12.78
CA LYS A 142 -2.02 -8.19 12.04
C LYS A 142 -1.22 -8.52 10.76
N GLN A 143 -1.35 -9.73 10.22
CA GLN A 143 -0.86 -10.12 8.91
C GLN A 143 -1.78 -9.58 7.81
N TYR A 144 -1.20 -9.23 6.67
CA TYR A 144 -1.94 -8.67 5.53
C TYR A 144 -2.02 -9.67 4.38
N TYR A 145 -3.16 -9.64 3.68
CA TYR A 145 -3.46 -10.54 2.58
C TYR A 145 -4.02 -9.77 1.40
N LEU A 146 -3.77 -10.29 0.20
CA LEU A 146 -4.50 -9.96 -1.02
C LEU A 146 -5.48 -11.09 -1.30
N TRP A 147 -6.77 -10.77 -1.32
CA TRP A 147 -7.78 -11.70 -1.78
C TRP A 147 -8.34 -11.25 -3.12
N ASP A 148 -8.37 -12.16 -4.08
CA ASP A 148 -9.04 -11.97 -5.36
C ASP A 148 -10.32 -12.82 -5.36
N ALA A 149 -11.47 -12.15 -5.29
CA ALA A 149 -12.77 -12.82 -5.23
C ALA A 149 -13.12 -13.55 -6.54
N TRP A 150 -12.59 -13.11 -7.69
CA TRP A 150 -12.84 -13.76 -8.97
C TRP A 150 -12.12 -15.10 -9.09
N SER A 151 -10.85 -15.13 -8.71
CA SER A 151 -10.07 -16.39 -8.72
C SER A 151 -10.26 -17.23 -7.46
N GLY A 152 -10.83 -16.63 -6.41
CA GLY A 152 -10.97 -17.25 -5.08
C GLY A 152 -9.63 -17.44 -4.37
N LYS A 153 -8.54 -16.80 -4.82
CA LYS A 153 -7.21 -16.99 -4.22
C LYS A 153 -6.98 -16.01 -3.08
N LEU A 154 -6.54 -16.54 -1.94
CA LEU A 154 -6.02 -15.74 -0.83
C LEU A 154 -4.50 -15.83 -0.82
N LEU A 155 -3.84 -14.68 -0.90
CA LEU A 155 -2.39 -14.54 -0.94
C LEU A 155 -1.93 -13.76 0.28
N ARG A 156 -0.97 -14.29 1.04
CA ARG A 156 -0.38 -13.59 2.19
C ARG A 156 0.86 -12.83 1.75
N PHE A 157 0.96 -11.54 2.10
CA PHE A 157 2.17 -10.75 1.82
C PHE A 157 3.33 -11.19 2.71
N TRP A 158 4.54 -11.20 2.15
CA TRP A 158 5.76 -11.42 2.93
C TRP A 158 6.04 -10.26 3.89
N GLU A 159 6.81 -10.54 4.94
CA GLU A 159 7.19 -9.58 5.98
C GLU A 159 7.91 -8.34 5.41
N THR A 160 8.65 -8.50 4.31
CA THR A 160 9.32 -7.41 3.58
C THR A 160 8.38 -6.29 3.13
N TRP A 161 7.09 -6.58 2.96
CA TRP A 161 6.05 -5.61 2.59
C TRP A 161 5.24 -5.08 3.75
N THR A 162 5.34 -5.68 4.93
CA THR A 162 4.48 -5.37 6.07
C THR A 162 5.24 -4.83 7.29
N GLU A 163 6.56 -4.99 7.33
CA GLU A 163 7.41 -4.49 8.41
C GLU A 163 7.97 -3.08 8.14
N GLY A 164 8.28 -2.35 9.21
CA GLY A 164 8.98 -1.05 9.13
C GLY A 164 8.09 0.17 8.87
N PHE A 165 6.78 0.00 8.76
CA PHE A 165 5.82 1.10 8.59
C PHE A 165 5.39 1.69 9.95
N ALA A 166 5.22 3.01 10.02
CA ALA A 166 4.84 3.69 11.26
C ALA A 166 3.35 3.53 11.60
N SER A 167 2.52 3.22 10.61
CA SER A 167 1.06 3.08 10.75
C SER A 167 0.49 2.09 9.73
N LYS A 168 -0.72 1.56 10.03
CA LYS A 168 -1.46 0.71 9.08
C LYS A 168 -1.82 1.46 7.80
N GLU A 169 -2.08 2.76 7.90
CA GLU A 169 -2.41 3.61 6.75
C GLU A 169 -1.23 3.73 5.77
N GLU A 170 -0.02 3.94 6.30
CA GLU A 170 1.20 4.03 5.50
C GLU A 170 1.49 2.69 4.79
N LEU A 171 1.36 1.58 5.53
CA LEU A 171 1.51 0.23 5.00
C LEU A 171 0.51 -0.04 3.86
N VAL A 172 -0.78 0.21 4.10
CA VAL A 172 -1.83 -0.05 3.10
C VAL A 172 -1.66 0.83 1.88
N SER A 173 -1.27 2.11 2.05
CA SER A 173 -0.94 2.98 0.91
C SER A 173 0.25 2.43 0.12
N GLY A 174 1.30 1.96 0.80
CA GLY A 174 2.46 1.31 0.19
C GLY A 174 2.09 0.07 -0.63
N LEU A 175 1.28 -0.82 -0.06
CA LEU A 175 0.77 -2.02 -0.75
C LEU A 175 -0.06 -1.64 -1.99
N VAL A 176 -1.03 -0.74 -1.84
CA VAL A 176 -1.92 -0.32 -2.94
C VAL A 176 -1.15 0.37 -4.06
N CYS A 177 -0.15 1.20 -3.73
CA CYS A 177 0.68 1.89 -4.71
C CYS A 177 1.58 0.93 -5.49
N ASN A 178 2.05 -0.15 -4.84
CA ASN A 178 3.02 -1.10 -5.41
C ASN A 178 2.41 -2.50 -5.62
N ILE A 179 1.09 -2.60 -5.75
CA ILE A 179 0.38 -3.89 -5.68
C ILE A 179 0.90 -4.94 -6.66
N THR A 180 1.31 -4.54 -7.86
CA THR A 180 1.87 -5.44 -8.87
C THR A 180 3.19 -6.10 -8.43
N TRP A 181 4.01 -5.40 -7.66
CA TRP A 181 5.25 -5.96 -7.12
C TRP A 181 4.99 -6.73 -5.83
N ALA A 182 4.14 -6.19 -4.96
CA ALA A 182 3.77 -6.84 -3.70
C ALA A 182 3.13 -8.21 -3.94
N GLU A 183 2.29 -8.35 -4.97
CA GLU A 183 1.65 -9.62 -5.35
C GLU A 183 2.66 -10.72 -5.73
N MET A 184 3.81 -10.36 -6.30
CA MET A 184 4.87 -11.33 -6.65
C MET A 184 5.60 -11.88 -5.42
N GLU A 185 5.47 -11.21 -4.28
CA GLU A 185 6.11 -11.54 -3.01
C GLU A 185 5.03 -11.96 -2.00
N THR A 186 4.27 -12.99 -2.39
CA THR A 186 3.19 -13.56 -1.60
C THR A 186 3.25 -15.08 -1.53
N ASP A 187 2.65 -15.63 -0.47
CA ASP A 187 2.39 -17.07 -0.33
C ASP A 187 0.91 -17.36 -0.57
N VAL A 188 0.60 -18.42 -1.33
CA VAL A 188 -0.80 -18.87 -1.51
C VAL A 188 -1.29 -19.54 -0.23
N ILE A 189 -2.45 -19.12 0.26
CA ILE A 189 -3.17 -19.76 1.36
C ILE A 189 -4.21 -20.70 0.76
N HIS A 190 -4.23 -21.94 1.25
CA HIS A 190 -5.16 -22.97 0.81
C HIS A 190 -6.32 -23.09 1.80
N CYS A 191 -7.53 -23.30 1.27
CA CYS A 191 -8.71 -23.70 2.02
C CYS A 191 -8.71 -25.20 2.34
#